data_AF-A0A9D6NMB2-F1
#
_entry.id   AF-A0A9D6NMB2-F1
#
_cell.length_a   1.000
_cell.length_b   1.000
_cell.length_c   1.000
_cell.angle_alpha   90.00
_cell.angle_beta   90.00
_cell.angle_gamma   90.00
#
_symmetry.space_group_name_H-M   'P 1'
#
loop_
_entity.id
_entity.type
_entity.pdbx_description
1 polymer ?
#
loop_
_entity_poly.entity_id
_entity_poly.type
_entity_poly.pdbx_seq_one_letter_code
_entity_poly.pdbx_strand_id
1 'polypeptide(L)'
;MKQLLEYIIPNIVNHPEEVEISETDSNGLLNYTIKVNPEDMGRVIGKSGKVIKAIRQIARIMAIKKGIRINIDVLDEQAQPASQSSDEPVTPESEEVQTPAE
;
A
#
# COMPACT_ATOMS: atom_id res chain seq x y z
N MET A 1 9.25 12.75 2.30
CA MET A 1 8.80 12.96 0.90
C MET A 1 7.29 13.08 0.82
N LYS A 2 6.57 12.42 1.75
CA LYS A 2 5.12 12.36 1.88
C LYS A 2 4.36 13.64 1.53
N GLN A 3 4.70 14.76 2.18
CA GLN A 3 4.01 16.05 1.97
C GLN A 3 4.01 16.55 0.52
N LEU A 4 5.04 16.24 -0.28
CA LEU A 4 5.08 16.59 -1.69
C LEU A 4 4.13 15.71 -2.52
N LEU A 5 4.04 14.42 -2.19
CA LEU A 5 3.12 13.52 -2.86
C LEU A 5 1.66 13.85 -2.48
N GLU A 6 1.41 14.14 -1.20
CA GLU A 6 0.11 14.61 -0.69
C GLU A 6 -0.29 15.96 -1.31
N TYR A 7 0.66 16.78 -1.74
CA TYR A 7 0.36 18.02 -2.45
C TYR A 7 0.07 17.80 -3.93
N ILE A 8 0.88 16.97 -4.62
CA ILE A 8 0.77 16.81 -6.07
C ILE A 8 -0.42 15.94 -6.47
N ILE A 9 -0.64 14.82 -5.78
CA ILE A 9 -1.57 13.79 -6.23
C ILE A 9 -3.03 14.27 -6.19
N PRO A 10 -3.53 14.90 -5.12
CA PRO A 10 -4.89 15.45 -5.06
C PRO A 10 -5.20 16.44 -6.19
N ASN A 11 -4.19 17.15 -6.71
CA ASN A 11 -4.37 18.11 -7.81
C ASN A 11 -4.44 17.43 -9.20
N ILE A 12 -4.11 16.14 -9.29
CA ILE A 12 -4.08 15.35 -10.54
C ILE A 12 -5.27 14.40 -10.63
N VAL A 13 -6.02 14.18 -9.54
CA VAL A 13 -7.13 13.23 -9.44
C VAL A 13 -8.49 13.96 -9.31
N ASN A 14 -9.59 13.23 -9.46
CA ASN A 14 -10.96 13.74 -9.34
C ASN A 14 -11.49 13.48 -7.93
N HIS A 15 -11.03 12.41 -7.29
CA HIS A 15 -11.37 12.03 -5.92
C HIS A 15 -10.14 12.23 -5.01
N PRO A 16 -9.79 13.48 -4.66
CA PRO A 16 -8.66 13.76 -3.77
C PRO A 16 -8.83 13.17 -2.36
N GLU A 17 -10.06 12.92 -1.93
CA GLU A 17 -10.42 12.33 -0.64
C GLU A 17 -10.08 10.84 -0.53
N GLU A 18 -9.96 10.13 -1.66
CA GLU A 18 -9.63 8.71 -1.70
C GLU A 18 -8.12 8.45 -1.93
N VAL A 19 -7.30 9.49 -1.78
CA VAL A 19 -5.84 9.38 -1.90
C VAL A 19 -5.24 9.03 -0.55
N GLU A 20 -4.70 7.81 -0.44
CA GLU A 20 -3.93 7.39 0.73
C GLU A 20 -2.45 7.23 0.37
N ILE A 21 -1.57 7.76 1.24
CA ILE A 21 -0.12 7.66 1.04
C ILE A 21 0.51 7.04 2.29
N SER A 22 1.05 5.84 2.11
CA SER A 22 1.77 5.08 3.12
C SER A 22 3.29 5.19 2.90
N GLU A 23 4.03 5.29 3.98
CA GLU A 23 5.49 5.37 4.00
C GLU A 23 6.04 4.19 4.81
N THR A 24 6.92 3.41 4.19
CA THR A 24 7.59 2.27 4.82
C THR A 24 9.08 2.41 4.61
N ASP A 25 9.86 2.43 5.68
CA ASP A 25 11.31 2.32 5.61
C ASP A 25 11.72 0.84 5.67
N SER A 26 12.53 0.39 4.73
CA SER A 26 13.10 -0.96 4.71
C SER A 26 14.57 -0.88 4.35
N ASN A 27 15.44 -1.10 5.35
CA ASN A 27 16.90 -1.15 5.19
C ASN A 27 17.49 0.09 4.47
N GLY A 28 16.97 1.30 4.77
CA GLY A 28 17.44 2.54 4.15
C GLY A 28 16.86 2.82 2.75
N LEU A 29 15.87 2.03 2.34
CA LEU A 29 15.01 2.29 1.20
C LEU A 29 13.64 2.77 1.70
N LEU A 30 13.31 4.02 1.42
CA LEU A 30 12.01 4.60 1.69
C LEU A 30 11.03 4.24 0.58
N ASN A 31 10.12 3.31 0.86
CA ASN A 31 9.04 2.92 -0.02
C ASN A 31 7.82 3.79 0.26
N TYR A 32 7.34 4.49 -0.76
CA TYR A 32 6.07 5.21 -0.72
C TYR A 32 5.05 4.45 -1.53
N THR A 33 3.94 4.11 -0.90
CA THR A 33 2.82 3.43 -1.51
C THR A 33 1.66 4.40 -1.60
N ILE A 34 1.17 4.61 -2.82
CA ILE A 34 0.05 5.49 -3.10
C ILE A 34 -1.13 4.61 -3.48
N LYS A 35 -2.24 4.76 -2.77
CA LYS A 35 -3.55 4.24 -3.18
C LYS A 35 -4.41 5.39 -3.67
N VAL A 36 -5.13 5.15 -4.75
CA VAL A 36 -6.06 6.09 -5.35
C VAL A 36 -7.28 5.34 -5.87
N ASN A 37 -8.39 6.05 -6.07
CA ASN A 37 -9.56 5.51 -6.74
C ASN A 37 -9.18 4.92 -8.12
N PRO A 38 -9.76 3.77 -8.52
CA PRO A 38 -9.49 3.13 -9.80
C PRO A 38 -9.75 4.03 -11.02
N GLU A 39 -10.72 4.95 -10.95
CA GLU A 39 -10.98 5.92 -12.02
C GLU A 39 -9.84 6.94 -12.19
N ASP A 40 -9.13 7.24 -11.10
CA ASP A 40 -8.04 8.21 -11.06
C ASP A 40 -6.67 7.60 -11.39
N MET A 41 -6.55 6.27 -11.30
CA MET A 41 -5.34 5.53 -11.68
C MET A 41 -4.85 5.90 -13.09
N GLY A 42 -5.78 6.01 -14.04
CA GLY A 42 -5.47 6.39 -15.43
C GLY A 42 -4.86 7.79 -15.55
N ARG A 43 -5.27 8.74 -14.71
CA ARG A 43 -4.71 10.11 -14.66
C ARG A 43 -3.37 10.15 -13.96
N VAL A 44 -3.21 9.43 -12.85
CA VAL A 44 -1.95 9.35 -12.08
C VAL A 44 -0.82 8.73 -12.92
N ILE A 45 -1.10 7.62 -13.61
CA ILE A 45 -0.15 7.02 -14.55
C ILE A 45 0.03 7.95 -15.75
N GLY A 46 -1.08 8.44 -16.31
CA GLY A 46 -1.10 9.29 -17.49
C GLY A 46 -0.73 8.55 -18.77
N LYS A 47 -0.92 9.21 -19.93
CA LYS A 47 -0.61 8.61 -21.25
C LYS A 47 0.86 8.18 -21.32
N SER A 48 1.11 6.88 -21.51
CA SER A 48 2.45 6.25 -21.54
C SER A 48 3.25 6.35 -20.22
N GLY A 49 2.58 6.56 -19.09
CA GLY A 49 3.25 6.68 -17.79
C GLY A 49 3.98 8.00 -17.59
N LYS A 50 3.70 9.05 -18.41
CA LYS A 50 4.44 10.33 -18.35
C LYS A 50 4.30 11.03 -17.01
N VAL A 51 3.10 11.03 -16.43
CA VAL A 51 2.79 11.75 -15.19
C VAL A 51 3.53 11.09 -14.01
N ILE A 52 3.35 9.78 -13.83
CA ILE A 52 4.03 9.03 -12.76
C ILE A 52 5.56 9.06 -12.91
N LYS A 53 6.09 9.04 -14.14
CA LYS A 53 7.53 9.19 -14.39
C LYS A 53 8.06 10.53 -13.92
N ALA A 54 7.35 11.63 -14.19
CA ALA A 54 7.75 12.97 -13.74
C ALA A 54 7.76 13.05 -12.20
N ILE A 55 6.71 12.55 -11.55
CA ILE A 55 6.63 12.50 -10.08
C ILE A 55 7.80 11.70 -9.50
N ARG A 56 8.09 10.53 -10.06
CA ARG A 56 9.20 9.67 -9.63
C ARG A 56 10.55 10.35 -9.82
N GLN A 57 10.74 11.11 -10.90
CA GLN A 57 11.97 11.88 -11.11
C GLN A 57 12.14 12.99 -10.07
N ILE A 58 11.10 13.77 -9.79
CA ILE A 58 11.13 14.84 -8.77
C ILE A 58 11.51 14.26 -7.41
N ALA A 59 10.83 13.18 -7.01
CA ALA A 59 11.13 12.50 -5.76
C ALA A 59 12.58 11.96 -5.73
N ARG A 60 13.05 11.37 -6.84
CA ARG A 60 14.42 10.85 -6.94
C ARG A 60 15.47 11.94 -6.80
N ILE A 61 15.26 13.12 -7.39
CA ILE A 61 16.19 14.26 -7.25
C ILE A 61 16.29 14.68 -5.78
N MET A 62 15.16 14.77 -5.09
CA MET A 62 15.15 15.10 -3.65
C MET A 62 15.81 14.02 -2.80
N ALA A 63 15.60 12.75 -3.15
CA ALA A 63 16.23 11.61 -2.50
C ALA A 63 17.76 11.64 -2.62
N ILE A 64 18.27 11.91 -3.83
CA ILE A 64 19.72 12.05 -4.11
C ILE A 64 20.30 13.18 -3.26
N LYS A 65 19.64 14.33 -3.16
CA LYS A 65 20.09 15.45 -2.31
C LYS A 65 20.16 15.09 -0.83
N LYS A 66 19.34 14.15 -0.37
CA LYS A 66 19.30 13.67 1.02
C LYS A 66 20.14 12.41 1.25
N GLY A 67 20.75 11.83 0.22
CA GLY A 67 21.53 10.59 0.32
C GLY A 67 20.69 9.34 0.62
N ILE A 68 19.38 9.38 0.40
CA ILE A 68 18.45 8.28 0.68
C ILE A 68 18.02 7.60 -0.62
N ARG A 69 17.69 6.29 -0.54
CA ARG A 69 17.06 5.58 -1.65
C ARG A 69 15.54 5.63 -1.48
N ILE A 70 14.83 5.74 -2.59
CA ILE A 70 13.37 5.77 -2.58
C ILE A 70 12.78 4.82 -3.62
N ASN A 71 11.60 4.30 -3.33
CA ASN A 71 10.72 3.69 -4.30
C ASN A 71 9.32 4.31 -4.19
N ILE A 72 8.60 4.38 -5.31
CA ILE A 72 7.22 4.85 -5.36
C ILE A 72 6.42 3.84 -6.16
N ASP A 73 5.48 3.20 -5.45
CA ASP A 73 4.54 2.25 -5.99
C ASP A 73 3.11 2.81 -5.89
N VAL A 74 2.36 2.61 -6.97
CA VAL A 74 0.94 2.97 -7.03
C VAL A 74 0.17 1.66 -7.02
N LEU A 75 -0.58 1.41 -5.94
CA LEU A 75 -1.37 0.20 -5.76
C LEU A 75 -2.75 0.39 -6.38
N ASP A 76 -3.16 -0.61 -7.15
CA ASP A 76 -4.55 -0.79 -7.56
C ASP A 76 -5.27 -1.58 -6.46
N GLU A 77 -6.43 -1.10 -6.03
CA GLU A 77 -7.27 -1.74 -5.02
C GLU A 77 -7.88 -3.07 -5.52
N GLN A 78 -7.68 -3.43 -6.79
CA GLN A 78 -8.06 -4.75 -7.33
C GLN A 78 -7.24 -5.92 -6.77
N ALA A 79 -6.21 -5.69 -5.95
CA ALA A 79 -5.59 -6.73 -5.15
C ALA A 79 -6.34 -6.88 -3.80
N GLN A 80 -7.54 -7.46 -3.84
CA GLN A 80 -8.14 -8.08 -2.66
C GLN A 80 -7.11 -9.06 -2.06
N PRO A 81 -6.91 -9.05 -0.72
CA PRO A 81 -6.11 -10.07 -0.09
C PRO A 81 -6.72 -11.43 -0.40
N ALA A 82 -5.83 -12.40 -0.60
CA ALA A 82 -6.17 -13.81 -0.76
C ALA A 82 -7.40 -14.20 0.05
N SER A 83 -8.29 -14.94 -0.60
CA SER A 83 -9.14 -15.93 0.03
C SER A 83 -8.32 -16.72 1.07
N GLN A 84 -8.29 -16.25 2.31
CA GLN A 84 -8.13 -17.13 3.45
C GLN A 84 -9.48 -17.82 3.57
N SER A 85 -9.55 -18.96 2.91
CA SER A 85 -10.47 -20.03 3.24
C SER A 85 -10.57 -20.13 4.76
N SER A 86 -11.78 -19.84 5.24
CA SER A 86 -12.43 -20.55 6.31
C SER A 86 -11.84 -21.95 6.52
N ASP A 87 -11.12 -22.11 7.63
CA ASP A 87 -11.25 -23.31 8.44
C ASP A 87 -11.46 -22.84 9.89
N GLU A 88 -12.56 -23.33 10.45
CA GLU A 88 -13.18 -22.92 11.71
C GLU A 88 -12.41 -23.49 12.93
N PRO A 89 -12.80 -23.14 14.17
CA PRO A 89 -11.93 -23.15 15.32
C PRO A 89 -11.65 -24.56 15.86
N VAL A 90 -10.52 -24.66 16.55
CA VAL A 90 -10.18 -25.72 17.49
C VAL A 90 -11.32 -25.87 18.51
N THR A 91 -12.05 -26.99 18.46
CA THR A 91 -12.96 -27.40 19.53
C THR A 91 -12.14 -27.66 20.80
N PRO A 92 -12.47 -27.04 21.94
CA PRO A 92 -12.00 -27.48 23.23
C PRO A 92 -13.04 -28.45 23.78
N GLU A 93 -12.79 -29.76 23.69
CA GLU A 93 -13.54 -30.73 24.47
C GLU A 93 -12.57 -31.39 25.45
N SER A 94 -12.41 -30.71 26.59
CA SER A 94 -11.97 -31.33 27.84
C SER A 94 -13.23 -31.60 28.64
N GLU A 95 -13.71 -32.84 28.64
CA GLU A 95 -14.51 -33.31 29.76
C GLU A 95 -13.97 -34.69 30.17
N GLU A 96 -13.32 -34.67 31.33
CA GLU A 96 -12.99 -35.84 32.11
C GLU A 96 -14.26 -36.68 32.31
N VAL A 97 -14.27 -37.90 31.79
CA VAL A 97 -15.12 -38.96 32.36
C VAL A 97 -14.21 -39.96 33.03
N GLN A 98 -14.04 -39.70 34.31
CA GLN A 98 -13.61 -40.62 35.34
C GLN A 98 -14.65 -41.75 35.44
N THR A 99 -14.26 -42.99 35.15
CA THR A 99 -14.93 -44.14 35.77
C THR A 99 -13.93 -45.25 36.13
N PRO A 100 -14.17 -45.96 37.25
CA PRO A 100 -13.17 -46.74 37.97
C PRO A 100 -13.24 -48.25 37.67
N ALA A 101 -12.15 -48.93 38.02
CA ALA A 101 -12.02 -50.31 38.51
C ALA A 101 -13.03 -51.39 38.05
N GLU A 102 -12.52 -52.44 37.39
CA GLU A 102 -12.45 -53.81 37.94
C GLU A 102 -11.34 -54.61 37.23
#